data_AF-F4GGU2-F1
#
_entry.id   AF-F4GGU2-F1
#
_cell.length_a   1.000
_cell.length_b   1.000
_cell.length_c   1.000
_cell.angle_alpha   90.00
_cell.angle_beta   90.00
_cell.angle_gamma   90.00
#
_symmetry.space_group_name_H-M   'P 1'
#
loop_
_entity.id
_entity.type
_entity.pdbx_description
1 polymer ?
#
loop_
_entity_poly.entity_id
_entity_poly.type
_entity_poly.pdbx_seq_one_letter_code
_entity_poly.pdbx_strand_id
1 'polypeptide(L)'
;MVPSVKGVLAGQKDEALGAYYFTLASESPNQGTVTVFVSDEKGVTYKLILVPRPVAGEEIIIRPPSEKATPSSRAAADGRTVSYQRRIKDLMLVMADDELKDSVETIQVNKEVPLWKEGRLILVAKYMDGEVVGEKYRLTNVSPSEMLLVEQELYRRGVRAIAVEHHTLMQGDGTDIYIVRERKDNE
;
A
#
# COMPACT_ATOMS: atom_id res chain seq x y z
N MET A 1 -5.25 22.32 -22.19
CA MET A 1 -6.62 22.71 -21.79
C MET A 1 -7.29 21.48 -21.22
N VAL A 2 -7.45 21.37 -19.90
CA VAL A 2 -8.19 20.24 -19.32
C VAL A 2 -9.68 20.55 -19.49
N PRO A 3 -10.48 19.69 -20.13
CA PRO A 3 -11.91 19.92 -20.27
C PRO A 3 -12.57 19.82 -18.89
N SER A 4 -12.80 20.97 -18.25
CA SER A 4 -13.61 21.07 -17.04
C SER A 4 -15.02 21.43 -17.46
N VAL A 5 -15.94 20.46 -17.42
CA VAL A 5 -17.36 20.75 -17.59
C VAL A 5 -17.85 21.40 -16.29
N LYS A 6 -18.18 22.68 -16.34
CA LYS A 6 -18.69 23.44 -15.19
C LYS A 6 -20.05 22.88 -14.77
N GLY A 7 -20.24 22.62 -13.48
CA GLY A 7 -21.53 22.18 -12.92
C GLY A 7 -21.77 20.67 -12.87
N VAL A 8 -20.74 19.82 -13.04
CA VAL A 8 -20.87 18.35 -12.93
C VAL A 8 -20.97 17.86 -11.48
N LEU A 9 -20.49 18.66 -10.52
CA LEU A 9 -20.52 18.33 -9.10
C LEU A 9 -21.37 19.33 -8.34
N ALA A 10 -22.22 18.83 -7.46
CA ALA A 10 -22.85 19.59 -6.40
C ALA A 10 -22.26 19.12 -5.07
N GLY A 11 -22.03 20.02 -4.12
CA GLY A 11 -21.42 19.60 -2.85
C GLY A 11 -21.52 20.63 -1.75
N GLN A 12 -21.27 20.16 -0.53
CA GLN A 12 -21.31 20.92 0.70
C GLN A 12 -20.04 20.61 1.50
N LYS A 13 -19.37 21.68 1.96
CA LYS A 13 -18.22 21.56 2.87
C LYS A 13 -18.73 21.53 4.30
N ASP A 14 -18.20 20.61 5.10
CA ASP A 14 -18.32 20.60 6.55
C ASP A 14 -16.95 20.97 7.13
N GLU A 15 -16.83 22.21 7.59
CA GLU A 15 -15.57 22.72 8.14
C GLU A 15 -15.26 22.16 9.53
N ALA A 16 -16.27 21.73 10.29
CA ALA A 16 -16.07 21.17 11.62
C ALA A 16 -15.48 19.76 11.55
N LEU A 17 -15.87 18.98 10.54
CA LEU A 17 -15.35 17.63 10.28
C LEU A 17 -14.19 17.60 9.29
N GLY A 18 -13.84 18.73 8.67
CA GLY A 18 -12.84 18.79 7.60
C GLY A 18 -13.24 17.99 6.36
N ALA A 19 -14.53 17.78 6.15
CA ALA A 19 -15.08 16.93 5.11
C ALA A 19 -15.68 17.74 3.95
N TYR A 20 -15.65 17.17 2.75
CA TYR A 20 -16.37 17.71 1.60
C TYR A 20 -17.27 16.63 1.02
N TYR A 21 -18.57 16.82 1.17
CA TYR A 21 -19.59 15.94 0.60
C TYR A 21 -19.95 16.43 -0.80
N PHE A 22 -19.96 15.54 -1.77
CA PHE A 22 -20.38 15.89 -3.11
C PHE A 22 -21.16 14.76 -3.78
N THR A 23 -22.00 15.16 -4.73
CA THR A 23 -22.76 14.27 -5.61
C THR A 23 -22.54 14.71 -7.06
N LEU A 24 -22.85 13.81 -7.99
CA LEU A 24 -22.92 14.16 -9.40
C LEU A 24 -24.20 14.96 -9.62
N ALA A 25 -24.10 16.11 -10.29
CA ALA A 25 -25.22 17.03 -10.52
C ALA A 25 -26.22 16.53 -11.60
N SER A 26 -25.88 15.48 -12.36
CA SER A 26 -26.79 14.86 -13.33
C SER A 26 -27.20 13.45 -12.90
N GLU A 27 -28.51 13.17 -12.98
CA GLU A 27 -29.09 11.83 -12.78
C GLU A 27 -28.70 10.84 -13.90
N SER A 28 -28.32 11.36 -15.06
CA SER A 28 -27.74 10.56 -16.15
C SER A 28 -26.23 10.47 -15.95
N PRO A 29 -25.64 9.30 -15.74
CA PRO A 29 -24.20 9.17 -15.64
C PRO A 29 -23.59 9.61 -16.97
N ASN A 30 -22.94 10.78 -16.97
CA ASN A 30 -22.03 11.13 -18.06
C ASN A 30 -21.07 9.96 -18.24
N GLN A 31 -20.99 9.38 -19.44
CA GLN A 31 -20.19 8.19 -19.75
C GLN A 31 -18.66 8.42 -19.65
N GLY A 32 -18.22 9.51 -19.03
CA GLY A 32 -16.83 9.95 -18.95
C GLY A 32 -16.35 10.14 -17.51
N THR A 33 -15.04 10.28 -17.36
CA THR A 33 -14.40 10.53 -16.07
C THR A 33 -14.60 11.98 -15.60
N VAL A 34 -14.80 12.18 -14.30
CA VAL A 34 -14.83 13.50 -13.68
C VAL A 34 -13.50 13.75 -12.97
N THR A 35 -12.79 14.82 -13.33
CA THR A 35 -11.54 15.20 -12.64
C THR A 35 -11.85 16.23 -11.55
N VAL A 36 -11.43 15.97 -10.32
CA VAL A 36 -11.57 16.86 -9.17
C VAL A 36 -10.19 17.26 -8.68
N PHE A 37 -10.01 18.55 -8.38
CA PHE A 37 -8.81 19.04 -7.72
C PHE A 37 -9.18 19.43 -6.30
N VAL A 38 -8.55 18.80 -5.32
CA VAL A 38 -8.75 19.08 -3.89
C VAL A 38 -7.48 19.69 -3.36
N SER A 39 -7.55 20.84 -2.70
CA SER A 39 -6.39 21.44 -2.04
C SER A 39 -6.56 21.35 -0.53
N ASP A 40 -5.50 20.94 0.17
CA ASP A 40 -5.45 21.00 1.63
C ASP A 40 -5.04 22.39 2.13
N GLU A 41 -5.07 22.57 3.45
CA GLU A 41 -4.69 23.82 4.13
C GLU A 41 -3.20 24.15 3.96
N LYS A 42 -2.36 23.17 3.63
CA LYS A 42 -0.93 23.34 3.35
C LYS A 42 -0.66 23.72 1.89
N GLY A 43 -1.70 23.86 1.08
CA GLY A 43 -1.62 24.25 -0.33
C GLY A 43 -1.23 23.10 -1.26
N VAL A 44 -1.25 21.84 -0.79
CA VAL A 44 -1.03 20.67 -1.65
C VAL A 44 -2.32 20.35 -2.40
N THR A 45 -2.23 20.23 -3.73
CA THR A 45 -3.38 19.91 -4.59
C THR A 45 -3.33 18.46 -5.07
N TYR A 46 -4.39 17.71 -4.76
CA TYR A 46 -4.62 16.33 -5.18
C TYR A 46 -5.54 16.31 -6.40
N LYS A 47 -5.14 15.58 -7.44
CA LYS A 47 -5.96 15.34 -8.63
C LYS A 47 -6.65 13.99 -8.49
N LEU A 48 -7.97 13.99 -8.27
CA LEU A 48 -8.81 12.81 -8.27
C LEU A 48 -9.42 12.63 -9.66
N ILE A 49 -9.41 11.40 -10.18
CA ILE A 49 -10.12 11.03 -11.41
C ILE A 49 -11.20 10.05 -11.00
N LEU A 50 -12.45 10.51 -11.02
CA LEU A 50 -13.62 9.75 -10.60
C LEU A 50 -14.29 9.13 -11.81
N VAL A 51 -14.74 7.89 -11.67
CA VAL A 51 -15.54 7.18 -12.68
C VAL A 51 -16.94 6.98 -12.10
N PRO A 52 -17.97 7.69 -12.59
CA PRO A 52 -19.35 7.53 -12.12
C PRO A 52 -19.82 6.07 -12.20
N ARG A 53 -20.34 5.53 -11.08
CA ARG A 53 -20.98 4.22 -11.01
C ARG A 53 -22.22 4.28 -10.10
N PRO A 54 -23.25 3.44 -10.34
CA PRO A 54 -24.42 3.35 -9.48
C PRO A 54 -24.10 2.56 -8.20
N VAL A 55 -23.30 3.17 -7.32
CA VAL A 55 -22.89 2.62 -6.03
C VAL A 55 -23.42 3.50 -4.89
N ALA A 56 -23.49 2.93 -3.68
CA ALA A 56 -23.71 3.74 -2.48
C ALA A 56 -22.55 4.74 -2.30
N GLY A 57 -22.77 5.82 -1.55
CA GLY A 57 -21.73 6.82 -1.29
C GLY A 57 -20.47 6.17 -0.71
N GLU A 58 -19.31 6.53 -1.25
CA GLU A 58 -18.00 6.06 -0.79
C GLU A 58 -17.23 7.22 -0.14
N GLU A 59 -16.44 6.89 0.88
CA GLU A 59 -15.58 7.85 1.57
C GLU A 59 -14.15 7.78 0.99
N ILE A 60 -13.58 8.95 0.68
CA ILE A 60 -12.20 9.08 0.21
C ILE A 60 -11.43 9.91 1.25
N ILE A 61 -10.50 9.27 1.96
CA ILE A 61 -9.64 9.95 2.92
C ILE A 61 -8.36 10.39 2.23
N ILE A 62 -8.16 11.70 2.09
CA ILE A 62 -6.92 12.28 1.57
C ILE A 62 -6.00 12.58 2.74
N ARG A 63 -4.86 11.90 2.79
CA ARG A 63 -3.82 12.16 3.79
C ARG A 63 -2.74 13.03 3.17
N PRO A 64 -2.42 14.21 3.76
CA PRO A 64 -1.30 15.00 3.30
C PRO A 64 -0.02 14.19 3.33
N PRO A 65 0.87 14.35 2.33
CA PRO A 65 2.23 13.86 2.46
C PRO A 65 2.76 14.35 3.80
N SER A 66 3.25 13.43 4.64
CA SER A 66 3.96 13.82 5.85
C SER A 66 5.03 14.84 5.46
N GLU A 67 5.22 15.87 6.30
CA GLU A 67 6.33 16.79 6.13
C GLU A 67 7.60 15.97 6.11
N LYS A 68 8.05 15.65 4.91
CA LYS A 68 9.37 15.09 4.68
C LYS A 68 10.29 16.07 5.37
N ALA A 69 10.99 15.62 6.41
CA ALA A 69 12.20 16.28 6.83
C ALA A 69 12.99 16.53 5.55
N THR A 70 13.13 17.80 5.19
CA THR A 70 13.80 18.23 3.97
C THR A 70 15.10 17.46 3.89
N PRO A 71 15.33 16.59 2.88
CA PRO A 71 16.62 15.96 2.76
C PRO A 71 17.59 17.10 2.51
N SER A 72 18.41 17.41 3.50
CA SER A 72 19.48 18.36 3.39
C SER A 72 20.30 17.92 2.19
N SER A 73 20.25 18.73 1.14
CA SER A 73 21.18 18.58 0.04
C SER A 73 22.59 18.67 0.61
N ARG A 74 23.39 17.62 0.36
CA ARG A 74 24.83 17.42 0.62
C ARG A 74 25.15 16.36 1.68
N ALA A 75 25.17 15.09 1.26
CA ALA A 75 26.25 14.16 1.61
C ALA A 75 26.26 12.97 0.64
N ALA A 76 27.48 12.55 0.31
CA ALA A 76 27.94 11.49 -0.58
C ALA A 76 26.99 10.29 -0.88
N ALA A 77 27.15 9.72 -2.08
CA ALA A 77 26.47 8.51 -2.56
C ALA A 77 26.50 7.31 -1.58
N ASP A 78 27.48 7.23 -0.68
CA ASP A 78 27.53 6.23 0.40
C ASP A 78 26.42 6.39 1.45
N GLY A 79 26.05 7.63 1.79
CA GLY A 79 25.00 7.91 2.78
C GLY A 79 23.62 7.46 2.33
N ARG A 80 23.35 7.52 1.01
CA ARG A 80 22.10 7.02 0.43
C ARG A 80 21.97 5.50 0.56
N THR A 81 23.03 4.74 0.24
CA THR A 81 23.02 3.28 0.34
C THR A 81 22.80 2.81 1.79
N VAL A 82 23.47 3.44 2.76
CA VAL A 82 23.29 3.14 4.20
C VAL A 82 21.87 3.49 4.65
N SER A 83 21.32 4.63 4.20
CA SER A 83 19.93 5.01 4.51
C SER A 83 18.91 4.04 3.91
N TYR A 84 19.16 3.52 2.71
CA TYR A 84 18.29 2.58 2.02
C TYR A 84 18.26 1.21 2.70
N GLN A 85 19.43 0.66 3.05
CA GLN A 85 19.52 -0.59 3.80
C GLN A 85 18.88 -0.47 5.18
N ARG A 86 19.03 0.67 5.86
CA ARG A 86 18.37 0.95 7.13
C ARG A 86 16.85 0.94 6.96
N ARG A 87 16.33 1.62 5.94
CA ARG A 87 14.89 1.66 5.64
C ARG A 87 14.28 0.27 5.45
N ILE A 88 14.96 -0.61 4.71
CA ILE A 88 14.52 -2.00 4.54
C ILE A 88 14.42 -2.73 5.89
N LYS A 89 15.43 -2.56 6.76
CA LYS A 89 15.45 -3.20 8.09
C LYS A 89 14.37 -2.65 9.00
N ASP A 90 14.19 -1.33 9.02
CA ASP A 90 13.17 -0.68 9.83
C ASP A 90 11.77 -1.14 9.40
N LEU A 91 11.52 -1.22 8.09
CA LEU A 91 10.25 -1.74 7.57
C LEU A 91 10.04 -3.22 7.91
N MET A 92 11.09 -4.05 7.85
CA MET A 92 11.00 -5.44 8.31
C MET A 92 10.63 -5.54 9.79
N LEU A 93 11.23 -4.69 10.63
CA LEU A 93 10.91 -4.66 12.06
C LEU A 93 9.45 -4.29 12.30
N VAL A 94 8.95 -3.26 11.60
CA VAL A 94 7.54 -2.85 11.66
C VAL A 94 6.58 -3.97 11.25
N MET A 95 6.94 -4.78 10.26
CA MET A 95 6.07 -5.88 9.82
C MET A 95 6.04 -7.06 10.81
N ALA A 96 7.17 -7.30 11.49
CA ALA A 96 7.31 -8.38 12.46
C ALA A 96 6.69 -8.03 13.82
N ASP A 97 6.62 -6.74 14.16
CA ASP A 97 6.09 -6.25 15.42
C ASP A 97 4.72 -5.57 15.24
N ASP A 98 3.69 -6.20 15.80
CA ASP A 98 2.31 -5.72 15.71
C ASP A 98 2.10 -4.35 16.37
N GLU A 99 2.91 -3.97 17.37
CA GLU A 99 2.80 -2.67 18.03
C GLU A 99 3.32 -1.51 17.16
N LEU A 100 4.20 -1.81 16.20
CA LEU A 100 4.83 -0.82 15.34
C LEU A 100 4.03 -0.51 14.07
N LYS A 101 2.94 -1.25 13.79
CA LYS A 101 2.18 -1.16 12.54
C LYS A 101 1.62 0.23 12.24
N ASP A 102 1.31 1.02 13.26
CA ASP A 102 0.78 2.39 13.10
C ASP A 102 1.83 3.41 12.61
N SER A 103 3.11 3.03 12.63
CA SER A 103 4.21 3.90 12.15
C SER A 103 4.29 3.99 10.62
N VAL A 104 3.65 3.06 9.90
CA VAL A 104 3.67 2.96 8.43
C VAL A 104 2.26 2.77 7.90
N GLU A 105 1.96 3.37 6.75
CA GLU A 105 0.67 3.17 6.10
C GLU A 105 0.47 1.69 5.75
N THR A 106 -0.54 1.08 6.37
CA THR A 106 -0.81 -0.36 6.26
C THR A 106 -2.14 -0.61 5.56
N ILE A 107 -2.13 -1.44 4.51
CA ILE A 107 -3.30 -1.86 3.74
C ILE A 107 -3.52 -3.35 3.96
N GLN A 108 -4.65 -3.73 4.55
CA GLN A 108 -5.04 -5.14 4.69
C GLN A 108 -5.56 -5.68 3.35
N VAL A 109 -5.15 -6.89 2.98
CA VAL A 109 -5.43 -7.46 1.65
C VAL A 109 -6.14 -8.81 1.74
N ASN A 110 -5.64 -9.75 2.56
CA ASN A 110 -6.17 -11.11 2.72
C ASN A 110 -6.46 -11.84 1.39
N LYS A 111 -5.48 -11.84 0.48
CA LYS A 111 -5.60 -12.45 -0.85
C LYS A 111 -4.71 -13.68 -0.98
N GLU A 112 -5.30 -14.79 -1.42
CA GLU A 112 -4.55 -16.00 -1.74
C GLU A 112 -3.70 -15.83 -3.00
N VAL A 113 -2.45 -16.28 -2.93
CA VAL A 113 -1.46 -16.21 -4.01
C VAL A 113 -1.02 -17.64 -4.35
N PRO A 114 -1.40 -18.16 -5.53
CA PRO A 114 -1.05 -19.52 -5.91
C PRO A 114 0.42 -19.60 -6.32
N LEU A 115 1.30 -19.86 -5.35
CA LEU A 115 2.74 -20.01 -5.59
C LEU A 115 3.16 -21.48 -5.68
N TRP A 116 2.68 -22.30 -4.75
CA TRP A 116 2.99 -23.72 -4.64
C TRP A 116 1.71 -24.55 -4.54
N LYS A 117 1.78 -25.82 -4.94
CA LYS A 117 0.66 -26.77 -4.78
C LYS A 117 0.56 -27.31 -3.35
N GLU A 118 1.69 -27.40 -2.66
CA GLU A 118 1.83 -28.02 -1.34
C GLU A 118 1.60 -27.03 -0.19
N GLY A 119 1.48 -25.74 -0.48
CA GLY A 119 1.34 -24.68 0.50
C GLY A 119 0.29 -23.65 0.10
N ARG A 120 -0.50 -23.23 1.08
CA ARG A 120 -1.46 -22.13 0.94
C ARG A 120 -0.80 -20.83 1.37
N LEU A 121 -0.55 -19.94 0.41
CA LEU A 121 0.09 -18.65 0.64
C LEU A 121 -0.93 -17.52 0.55
N ILE A 122 -1.08 -16.73 1.61
CA ILE A 122 -2.02 -15.60 1.69
C ILE A 122 -1.24 -14.32 1.91
N LEU A 123 -1.42 -13.32 1.04
CA LEU A 123 -0.99 -11.95 1.28
C LEU A 123 -1.93 -11.32 2.30
N VAL A 124 -1.44 -11.12 3.52
CA VAL A 124 -2.21 -10.59 4.64
C VAL A 124 -2.30 -9.07 4.54
N ALA A 125 -1.16 -8.40 4.42
CA ALA A 125 -1.09 -6.94 4.43
C ALA A 125 0.07 -6.39 3.59
N LYS A 126 -0.05 -5.12 3.21
CA LYS A 126 1.01 -4.31 2.59
C LYS A 126 1.33 -3.12 3.47
N TYR A 127 2.60 -2.73 3.49
CA TYR A 127 3.16 -1.63 4.27
C TYR A 127 3.84 -0.67 3.30
N MET A 128 3.33 0.57 3.20
CA MET A 128 3.76 1.54 2.20
C MET A 128 4.80 2.49 2.81
N ASP A 129 6.06 2.38 2.36
CA ASP A 129 7.15 3.22 2.87
C ASP A 129 7.99 3.84 1.73
N GLY A 130 7.47 4.94 1.18
CA GLY A 130 8.12 5.69 0.11
C GLY A 130 8.35 4.88 -1.16
N GLU A 131 9.61 4.52 -1.42
CA GLU A 131 10.04 3.79 -2.63
C GLU A 131 10.04 2.27 -2.45
N VAL A 132 9.76 1.78 -1.23
CA VAL A 132 9.66 0.36 -0.94
C VAL A 132 8.27 0.02 -0.42
N VAL A 133 7.88 -1.24 -0.63
CA VAL A 133 6.65 -1.83 -0.12
C VAL A 133 7.02 -3.08 0.65
N GLY A 134 6.54 -3.17 1.89
CA GLY A 134 6.58 -4.37 2.71
C GLY A 134 5.34 -5.21 2.45
N GLU A 135 5.49 -6.52 2.35
CA GLU A 135 4.39 -7.47 2.17
C GLU A 135 4.51 -8.54 3.25
N LYS A 136 3.43 -8.70 4.04
CA LYS A 136 3.31 -9.79 5.01
C LYS A 136 2.45 -10.89 4.42
N TYR A 137 3.01 -12.09 4.35
CA TYR A 137 2.33 -13.30 3.93
C TYR A 137 2.20 -14.28 5.09
N ARG A 138 1.12 -15.07 5.06
CA ARG A 138 0.97 -16.28 5.87
C ARG A 138 1.04 -17.48 4.94
N LEU A 139 2.00 -18.36 5.18
CA LEU A 139 2.09 -19.64 4.50
C LEU A 139 1.58 -20.73 5.44
N THR A 140 0.81 -21.68 4.91
CA THR A 140 0.40 -22.89 5.63
C THR A 140 0.73 -24.12 4.78
N ASN A 141 1.41 -25.11 5.35
CA ASN A 141 1.64 -26.38 4.67
C ASN A 141 0.32 -27.17 4.62
N VAL A 142 -0.18 -27.43 3.41
CA VAL A 142 -1.42 -28.19 3.19
C VAL A 142 -1.15 -29.62 2.71
N SER A 143 0.12 -29.98 2.52
CA SER A 143 0.55 -31.31 2.13
C SER A 143 0.68 -32.23 3.36
N PRO A 144 0.63 -33.56 3.17
CA PRO A 144 0.88 -34.52 4.25
C PRO A 144 2.37 -34.71 4.57
N SER A 145 3.27 -34.04 3.84
CA SER A 145 4.72 -34.16 4.01
C SER A 145 5.29 -32.91 4.66
N GLU A 146 6.45 -33.05 5.30
CA GLU A 146 7.22 -31.91 5.80
C GLU A 146 7.60 -30.97 4.65
N MET A 147 7.34 -29.68 4.83
CA MET A 147 7.71 -28.64 3.89
C MET A 147 8.96 -27.92 4.40
N LEU A 148 10.00 -27.88 3.56
CA LEU A 148 11.18 -27.07 3.77
C LEU A 148 11.12 -25.81 2.90
N LEU A 149 11.09 -24.65 3.54
CA LEU A 149 11.06 -23.36 2.90
C LEU A 149 12.47 -22.80 2.74
N VAL A 150 12.76 -22.27 1.55
CA VAL A 150 14.01 -21.57 1.25
C VAL A 150 13.66 -20.19 0.69
N GLU A 151 14.29 -19.13 1.20
CA GLU A 151 13.95 -17.75 0.83
C GLU A 151 14.13 -17.47 -0.67
N GLN A 152 15.04 -18.20 -1.32
CA GLN A 152 15.31 -18.07 -2.74
C GLN A 152 14.06 -18.37 -3.60
N GLU A 153 13.15 -19.24 -3.14
CA GLU A 153 11.93 -19.56 -3.88
C GLU A 153 10.93 -18.41 -3.92
N LEU A 154 10.98 -17.55 -2.90
CA LEU A 154 10.18 -16.34 -2.76
C LEU A 154 10.76 -15.15 -3.55
N TYR A 155 11.99 -15.26 -4.06
CA TYR A 155 12.62 -14.20 -4.82
C TYR A 155 11.93 -13.97 -6.17
N ARG A 156 11.64 -12.70 -6.45
CA ARG A 156 11.20 -12.22 -7.77
C ARG A 156 11.91 -10.90 -8.06
N ARG A 157 11.96 -10.50 -9.34
CA ARG A 157 12.57 -9.22 -9.73
C ARG A 157 11.93 -8.07 -8.95
N GLY A 158 12.76 -7.23 -8.33
CA GLY A 158 12.33 -6.10 -7.49
C GLY A 158 12.25 -6.42 -5.99
N VAL A 159 12.37 -7.69 -5.58
CA VAL A 159 12.53 -8.05 -4.17
C VAL A 159 13.93 -7.66 -3.68
N ARG A 160 13.97 -7.03 -2.51
CA ARG A 160 15.17 -6.48 -1.89
C ARG A 160 15.55 -7.22 -0.62
N ALA A 161 14.58 -7.73 0.12
CA ALA A 161 14.81 -8.57 1.28
C ALA A 161 13.64 -9.53 1.52
N ILE A 162 13.95 -10.68 2.12
CA ILE A 162 13.00 -11.74 2.48
C ILE A 162 13.38 -12.22 3.88
N ALA A 163 12.39 -12.39 4.74
CA ALA A 163 12.56 -13.04 6.03
C ALA A 163 11.43 -14.06 6.21
N VAL A 164 11.77 -15.22 6.74
CA VAL A 164 10.85 -16.33 7.05
C VAL A 164 11.03 -16.63 8.53
N GLU A 165 9.93 -16.74 9.27
CA GLU A 165 9.98 -16.99 10.71
C GLU A 165 10.36 -18.43 11.02
N HIS A 166 9.80 -19.40 10.28
CA HIS A 166 10.07 -20.83 10.43
C HIS A 166 10.23 -21.48 9.05
N HIS A 167 11.41 -22.07 8.79
CA HIS A 167 11.72 -22.70 7.50
C HIS A 167 11.18 -24.12 7.37
N THR A 168 10.81 -24.78 8.47
CA THR A 168 10.32 -26.15 8.45
C THR A 168 8.89 -26.16 8.96
N LEU A 169 7.97 -26.68 8.15
CA LEU A 169 6.54 -26.73 8.46
C LEU A 169 6.03 -28.16 8.36
N MET A 170 5.47 -28.70 9.44
CA MET A 170 4.72 -29.95 9.39
C MET A 170 3.36 -29.73 8.72
N GLN A 171 2.62 -30.81 8.46
CA GLN A 171 1.26 -30.71 7.90
C GLN A 171 0.38 -29.81 8.80
N GLY A 172 -0.22 -28.77 8.20
CA GLY A 172 -1.11 -27.84 8.88
C GLY A 172 -0.39 -26.67 9.59
N ASP A 173 0.92 -26.74 9.77
CA ASP A 173 1.69 -25.64 10.36
C ASP A 173 1.74 -24.45 9.40
N GLY A 174 1.90 -23.25 9.98
CA GLY A 174 2.08 -22.05 9.20
C GLY A 174 3.09 -21.08 9.79
N THR A 175 3.65 -20.24 8.93
CA THR A 175 4.68 -19.25 9.25
C THR A 175 4.36 -17.90 8.62
N ASP A 176 4.77 -16.83 9.28
CA ASP A 176 4.79 -15.52 8.66
C ASP A 176 6.04 -15.34 7.78
N ILE A 177 5.83 -14.72 6.63
CA ILE A 177 6.86 -14.38 5.66
C ILE A 177 6.78 -12.89 5.39
N TYR A 178 7.94 -12.24 5.41
CA TYR A 178 8.06 -10.80 5.22
C TYR A 178 8.92 -10.52 4.00
N ILE A 179 8.36 -9.77 3.05
CA ILE A 179 9.06 -9.42 1.81
C ILE A 179 9.12 -7.90 1.71
N VAL A 180 10.31 -7.34 1.50
CA VAL A 180 10.47 -5.94 1.11
C VAL A 180 10.85 -5.90 -0.35
N ARG A 181 10.09 -5.14 -1.13
CA ARG A 181 10.32 -4.95 -2.56
C ARG A 181 10.24 -3.49 -2.96
N GLU A 182 10.73 -3.18 -4.14
CA GLU A 182 10.53 -1.87 -4.75
C GLU A 182 9.04 -1.61 -5.01
N ARG A 183 8.64 -0.36 -4.78
CA ARG A 183 7.33 0.14 -5.16
C ARG A 183 7.25 0.25 -6.68
N LYS A 184 6.15 -0.19 -7.26
CA LYS A 184 5.86 0.00 -8.69
C LYS A 184 5.17 1.35 -8.88
N ASP A 185 5.38 1.99 -10.03
CA ASP A 185 4.83 3.32 -10.34
C ASP A 185 3.29 3.42 -10.28
N ASN A 186 2.60 2.28 -10.32
CA ASN A 186 1.12 2.19 -10.37
C ASN A 186 0.48 1.71 -9.05
N GLU A 187 1.22 1.75 -7.94
CA GLU A 187 0.81 1.23 -6.63
C GLU A 187 0.91 2.30 -5.53
#